data_AF-A6KK94-F1
#
_entry.id   AF-A6KK94-F1
#
_cell.length_a   1.000
_cell.length_b   1.000
_cell.length_c   1.000
_cell.angle_alpha   90.00
_cell.angle_beta   90.00
_cell.angle_gamma   90.00
#
_symmetry.space_group_name_H-M   'P 1'
#
loop_
_entity.id
_entity.type
_entity.pdbx_description
1 polymer ?
#
loop_
_entity_poly.entity_id
_entity_poly.type
_entity_poly.pdbx_seq_one_letter_code
_entity_poly.pdbx_strand_id
1 'polypeptide(L)'
;MEIFKLQPNKPSKELAELVMFMAQTFCKALILLRNKNLINPSDLLELFFELLRCRDKLLRKTLYTHIVTDIKNINAKHKNNKVNVVLQNFMYTMLRDSNATAAKMSLDVMIELYRRNIWNDAKTVNVITTACFSKITKILVAALTFFLGKDEEEKQDSDSESEDDGPTARDLLVQYATGKKGSKNKKKLEKAMKVLK
;
A
#
# COMPACT_ATOMS: atom_id res chain seq x y z
N MET A 1 -2.60 -2.70 38.09
CA MET A 1 -1.38 -1.86 38.21
C MET A 1 -0.13 -2.72 37.93
N GLU A 2 0.04 -3.19 36.70
CA GLU A 2 1.28 -3.91 36.30
C GLU A 2 2.29 -3.01 35.57
N ILE A 3 1.84 -1.81 35.18
CA ILE A 3 2.60 -0.83 34.41
C ILE A 3 3.87 -0.37 35.17
N PHE A 4 3.86 -0.41 36.50
CA PHE A 4 4.99 -0.04 37.35
C PHE A 4 6.10 -1.10 37.46
N LYS A 5 5.92 -2.31 36.88
CA LYS A 5 6.98 -3.33 36.80
C LYS A 5 7.88 -3.18 35.57
N LEU A 6 7.54 -2.30 34.64
CA LEU A 6 8.30 -2.08 33.42
C LEU A 6 9.54 -1.24 33.72
N GLN A 7 10.73 -1.84 33.58
CA GLN A 7 11.98 -1.10 33.66
C GLN A 7 12.17 -0.27 32.37
N PRO A 8 12.30 1.07 32.44
CA PRO A 8 12.36 1.93 31.25
C PRO A 8 13.51 1.61 30.29
N ASN A 9 14.59 1.02 30.82
CA ASN A 9 15.83 0.78 30.08
C ASN A 9 15.96 -0.65 29.53
N LYS A 10 14.94 -1.50 29.69
CA LYS A 10 14.95 -2.87 29.13
C LYS A 10 13.88 -3.02 28.06
N PRO A 11 14.19 -3.62 26.90
CA PRO A 11 13.19 -3.91 25.90
C PRO A 11 12.15 -4.88 26.48
N SER A 12 10.92 -4.40 26.63
CA SER A 12 9.77 -5.20 27.04
C SER A 12 8.89 -5.48 25.82
N LYS A 13 8.58 -6.76 25.61
CA LYS A 13 7.67 -7.21 24.55
C LYS A 13 6.27 -6.61 24.75
N GLU A 14 5.79 -6.59 25.98
CA GLU A 14 4.49 -6.01 26.35
C GLU A 14 4.44 -4.51 26.07
N LEU A 15 5.53 -3.78 26.35
CA LEU A 15 5.61 -2.37 26.04
C LEU A 15 5.60 -2.13 24.51
N ALA A 16 6.31 -2.96 23.75
CA ALA A 16 6.29 -2.87 22.29
C ALA A 16 4.90 -3.18 21.70
N GLU A 17 4.21 -4.19 22.22
CA GLU A 17 2.84 -4.53 21.84
C GLU A 17 1.86 -3.41 22.18
N LEU A 18 1.96 -2.83 23.39
CA LEU A 18 1.13 -1.72 23.82
C LEU A 18 1.35 -0.47 22.94
N VAL A 19 2.60 -0.13 22.65
CA VAL A 19 2.94 1.00 21.77
C VAL A 19 2.37 0.78 20.36
N MET A 20 2.45 -0.44 19.82
CA MET A 20 1.86 -0.77 18.51
C MET A 20 0.34 -0.64 18.53
N PHE A 21 -0.33 -1.14 19.57
CA PHE A 21 -1.77 -1.03 19.74
C PHE A 21 -2.24 0.43 19.84
N MET A 22 -1.53 1.24 20.64
CA MET A 22 -1.82 2.67 20.76
C MET A 22 -1.63 3.39 19.41
N ALA A 23 -0.54 3.10 18.68
CA ALA A 23 -0.30 3.68 17.36
C ALA A 23 -1.43 3.36 16.37
N GLN A 24 -1.91 2.11 16.33
CA GLN A 24 -3.06 1.73 15.49
C GLN A 24 -4.33 2.51 15.88
N THR A 25 -4.59 2.67 17.18
CA THR A 25 -5.78 3.37 17.69
C THR A 25 -5.74 4.85 17.33
N PHE A 26 -4.60 5.51 17.52
CA PHE A 26 -4.42 6.91 17.13
C PHE A 26 -4.54 7.10 15.62
N CYS A 27 -3.97 6.22 14.80
CA CYS A 27 -4.11 6.31 13.34
C CYS A 27 -5.57 6.21 12.90
N LYS A 28 -6.34 5.28 13.48
CA LYS A 28 -7.78 5.17 13.22
C LYS A 28 -8.54 6.44 13.62
N ALA A 29 -8.24 7.02 14.78
CA ALA A 29 -8.86 8.27 15.22
C ALA A 29 -8.54 9.44 14.28
N LEU A 30 -7.27 9.58 13.86
CA LEU A 30 -6.85 10.61 12.91
C LEU A 30 -7.53 10.44 11.54
N ILE A 31 -7.67 9.21 11.05
CA ILE A 31 -8.43 8.90 9.83
C ILE A 31 -9.90 9.34 9.96
N LEU A 32 -10.54 9.11 11.10
CA LEU A 32 -11.92 9.54 11.31
C LEU A 32 -12.07 11.06 11.33
N LEU A 33 -11.13 11.77 11.98
CA LEU A 33 -11.10 13.23 11.98
C LEU A 33 -10.86 13.79 10.57
N ARG A 34 -9.99 13.13 9.80
CA ARG A 34 -9.72 13.44 8.40
C ARG A 34 -10.96 13.30 7.53
N ASN A 35 -11.70 12.20 7.68
CA ASN A 35 -12.94 11.95 6.94
C ASN A 35 -14.01 13.02 7.22
N LYS A 36 -13.98 13.65 8.40
CA LYS A 36 -14.81 14.80 8.77
C LYS A 36 -14.24 16.15 8.33
N ASN A 37 -13.15 16.17 7.56
CA ASN A 37 -12.42 17.35 7.11
C ASN A 37 -11.93 18.27 8.25
N LEU A 38 -11.69 17.72 9.44
CA LEU A 38 -11.22 18.48 10.61
C LEU A 38 -9.69 18.63 10.64
N ILE A 39 -8.97 17.94 9.76
CA ILE A 39 -7.51 17.93 9.68
C ILE A 39 -7.07 18.23 8.25
N ASN A 40 -6.01 19.05 8.11
CA ASN A 40 -5.37 19.32 6.83
C ASN A 40 -4.84 18.02 6.20
N PRO A 41 -5.13 17.76 4.91
CA PRO A 41 -4.65 16.54 4.25
C PRO A 41 -3.13 16.42 4.24
N SER A 42 -2.43 17.52 3.97
CA SER A 42 -1.00 17.49 3.69
C SER A 42 -0.24 17.05 4.93
N ASP A 43 -0.50 17.71 6.05
CA ASP A 43 0.16 17.43 7.34
C ASP A 43 -0.11 15.99 7.81
N LEU A 44 -1.34 15.51 7.61
CA LEU A 44 -1.70 14.14 8.01
C LEU A 44 -1.03 13.08 7.12
N LEU A 45 -1.02 13.31 5.80
CA LEU A 45 -0.45 12.37 4.86
C LEU A 45 1.07 12.29 5.00
N GLU A 46 1.76 13.42 5.23
CA GLU A 46 3.19 13.45 5.57
C GLU A 46 3.48 12.60 6.81
N LEU A 47 2.72 12.82 7.91
CA LEU A 47 2.83 11.98 9.11
C LEU A 47 2.61 10.49 8.79
N PHE A 48 1.62 10.14 7.99
CA PHE A 48 1.33 8.75 7.66
C PHE A 48 2.45 8.10 6.83
N PHE A 49 3.10 8.84 5.93
CA PHE A 49 4.29 8.35 5.23
C PHE A 49 5.46 8.09 6.19
N GLU A 50 5.70 8.97 7.16
CA GLU A 50 6.72 8.74 8.19
C GLU A 50 6.42 7.49 9.04
N LEU A 51 5.15 7.27 9.36
CA LEU A 51 4.69 6.09 10.10
C LEU A 51 4.80 4.77 9.31
N LEU A 52 5.07 4.80 8.00
CA LEU A 52 5.41 3.59 7.24
C LEU A 52 6.73 2.94 7.73
N ARG A 53 7.51 3.65 8.55
CA ARG A 53 8.72 3.11 9.20
C ARG A 53 8.41 2.14 10.35
N CYS A 54 7.19 2.16 10.89
CA CYS A 54 6.78 1.30 11.99
C CYS A 54 6.90 -0.19 11.63
N ARG A 55 7.27 -1.04 12.59
CA ARG A 55 7.47 -2.48 12.36
C ARG A 55 6.18 -3.28 12.15
N ASP A 56 5.04 -2.76 12.60
CA ASP A 56 3.75 -3.42 12.45
C ASP A 56 3.29 -3.47 10.98
N LYS A 57 3.17 -4.69 10.45
CA LYS A 57 2.73 -4.95 9.08
C LYS A 57 1.28 -4.55 8.84
N LEU A 58 0.41 -4.76 9.83
CA LEU A 58 -1.01 -4.45 9.70
C LEU A 58 -1.21 -2.94 9.65
N LEU A 59 -0.56 -2.21 10.55
CA LEU A 59 -0.56 -0.74 10.54
C LEU A 59 -0.09 -0.19 9.19
N ARG A 60 1.05 -0.68 8.66
CA ARG A 60 1.55 -0.24 7.36
C ARG A 60 0.55 -0.50 6.22
N LYS A 61 -0.15 -1.65 6.23
CA LYS A 61 -1.21 -1.96 5.25
C LYS A 61 -2.37 -0.98 5.38
N THR A 62 -2.83 -0.69 6.60
CA THR A 62 -3.89 0.29 6.86
C THR A 62 -3.51 1.69 6.38
N LEU A 63 -2.29 2.14 6.70
CA LEU A 63 -1.77 3.44 6.27
C LEU A 63 -1.68 3.52 4.75
N TYR A 64 -1.10 2.51 4.08
CA TYR A 64 -1.02 2.45 2.63
C TYR A 64 -2.40 2.60 1.97
N THR A 65 -3.37 1.80 2.40
CA THR A 65 -4.73 1.83 1.86
C THR A 65 -5.37 3.20 2.06
N HIS A 66 -5.22 3.79 3.25
CA HIS A 66 -5.79 5.10 3.54
C HIS A 66 -5.13 6.20 2.73
N ILE A 67 -3.80 6.26 2.65
CA ILE A 67 -3.05 7.27 1.88
C ILE A 67 -3.53 7.28 0.42
N VAL A 68 -3.55 6.12 -0.24
CA VAL A 68 -3.97 6.01 -1.65
C VAL A 68 -5.43 6.45 -1.81
N THR A 69 -6.30 6.06 -0.87
CA THR A 69 -7.73 6.37 -0.92
C THR A 69 -8.00 7.85 -0.66
N ASP A 70 -7.35 8.46 0.32
CA ASP A 70 -7.54 9.88 0.65
C ASP A 70 -7.01 10.76 -0.49
N ILE A 71 -5.82 10.47 -1.04
CA ILE A 71 -5.30 11.20 -2.21
C ILE A 71 -6.24 11.07 -3.42
N LYS A 72 -6.79 9.87 -3.66
CA LYS A 72 -7.81 9.68 -4.71
C LYS A 72 -9.05 10.54 -4.44
N ASN A 73 -9.56 10.56 -3.22
CA ASN A 73 -10.76 11.31 -2.85
C ASN A 73 -10.55 12.82 -2.94
N ILE A 74 -9.39 13.32 -2.50
CA ILE A 74 -8.98 14.73 -2.63
C ILE A 74 -8.99 15.17 -4.11
N ASN A 75 -8.63 14.26 -5.02
CA ASN A 75 -8.56 14.52 -6.46
C ASN A 75 -9.83 14.09 -7.23
N ALA A 76 -10.90 13.64 -6.56
CA ALA A 76 -12.04 13.01 -7.21
C ALA A 76 -12.89 13.96 -8.07
N LYS A 77 -13.02 15.24 -7.66
CA LYS A 77 -13.77 16.26 -8.43
C LYS A 77 -12.87 16.99 -9.42
N HIS A 78 -11.70 17.41 -8.95
CA HIS A 78 -10.68 18.10 -9.75
C HIS A 78 -9.31 17.82 -9.12
N LYS A 79 -8.24 17.97 -9.90
CA LYS A 79 -6.88 17.81 -9.39
C LYS A 79 -6.57 18.88 -8.34
N ASN A 80 -6.22 18.46 -7.12
CA ASN A 80 -5.79 19.37 -6.06
C ASN A 80 -4.27 19.58 -6.15
N ASN A 81 -3.83 20.44 -7.08
CA ASN A 81 -2.41 20.66 -7.34
C ASN A 81 -1.64 21.16 -6.12
N LYS A 82 -2.29 21.89 -5.20
CA LYS A 82 -1.64 22.38 -3.96
C LYS A 82 -1.18 21.20 -3.11
N VAL A 83 -2.09 20.28 -2.79
CA VAL A 83 -1.76 19.08 -1.99
C VAL A 83 -0.81 18.16 -2.77
N ASN A 84 -1.06 17.95 -4.06
CA ASN A 84 -0.23 17.07 -4.89
C ASN A 84 1.23 17.55 -4.94
N VAL A 85 1.47 18.85 -5.16
CA VAL A 85 2.83 19.40 -5.24
C VAL A 85 3.57 19.24 -3.91
N VAL A 86 2.90 19.47 -2.79
CA VAL A 86 3.46 19.31 -1.44
C VAL A 86 3.88 17.85 -1.23
N LEU A 87 2.96 16.90 -1.45
CA LEU A 87 3.24 15.48 -1.25
C LEU A 87 4.29 14.95 -2.23
N GLN A 88 4.25 15.33 -3.50
CA GLN A 88 5.27 14.95 -4.49
C GLN A 88 6.66 15.47 -4.10
N ASN A 89 6.76 16.69 -3.54
CA ASN A 89 8.02 17.21 -3.03
C ASN A 89 8.51 16.37 -1.84
N PHE A 90 7.59 16.05 -0.92
CA PHE A 90 7.88 15.19 0.21
C PHE A 90 8.35 13.79 -0.23
N MET A 91 7.85 13.24 -1.35
CA MET A 91 8.31 11.94 -1.83
C MET A 91 9.81 11.88 -2.18
N TYR A 92 10.43 12.99 -2.57
CA TYR A 92 11.89 13.02 -2.77
C TYR A 92 12.67 12.70 -1.49
N THR A 93 12.15 13.09 -0.31
CA THR A 93 12.77 12.77 0.97
C THR A 93 12.53 11.30 1.33
N MET A 94 11.30 10.81 1.14
CA MET A 94 10.91 9.43 1.45
C MET A 94 11.66 8.39 0.61
N LEU A 95 11.92 8.65 -0.67
CA LEU A 95 12.67 7.71 -1.51
C LEU A 95 14.17 7.65 -1.18
N ARG A 96 14.67 8.64 -0.42
CA ARG A 96 16.04 8.68 0.11
C ARG A 96 16.12 8.23 1.58
N ASP A 97 15.00 7.82 2.17
CA ASP A 97 14.95 7.37 3.57
C ASP A 97 15.84 6.13 3.77
N SER A 98 16.54 6.07 4.90
CA SER A 98 17.39 4.94 5.25
C SER A 98 16.58 3.67 5.58
N ASN A 99 15.30 3.81 5.92
CA ASN A 99 14.38 2.71 6.12
C ASN A 99 13.87 2.19 4.76
N ALA A 100 14.45 1.06 4.34
CA ALA A 100 14.10 0.40 3.08
C ALA A 100 12.61 0.07 2.93
N THR A 101 11.91 -0.26 4.02
CA THR A 101 10.48 -0.58 3.98
C THR A 101 9.66 0.67 3.69
N ALA A 102 9.94 1.77 4.39
CA ALA A 102 9.22 3.02 4.20
C ALA A 102 9.48 3.59 2.79
N ALA A 103 10.73 3.61 2.34
CA ALA A 103 11.09 4.05 0.98
C ALA A 103 10.42 3.18 -0.10
N LYS A 104 10.40 1.85 0.07
CA LYS A 104 9.74 0.96 -0.89
C LYS A 104 8.23 1.15 -0.94
N MET A 105 7.57 1.23 0.22
CA MET A 105 6.12 1.45 0.28
C MET A 105 5.73 2.83 -0.26
N SER A 106 6.57 3.84 -0.01
CA SER A 106 6.43 5.18 -0.58
C SER A 106 6.49 5.16 -2.11
N LEU A 107 7.45 4.42 -2.67
CA LEU A 107 7.52 4.18 -4.12
C LEU A 107 6.26 3.49 -4.64
N ASP A 108 5.77 2.46 -3.94
CA ASP A 108 4.55 1.74 -4.34
C ASP A 108 3.32 2.65 -4.38
N VAL A 109 3.17 3.54 -3.39
CA VAL A 109 2.09 4.54 -3.40
C VAL A 109 2.19 5.44 -4.63
N MET A 110 3.38 5.92 -4.99
CA MET A 110 3.56 6.75 -6.19
C MET A 110 3.18 6.01 -7.46
N ILE A 111 3.65 4.77 -7.61
CA ILE A 111 3.34 3.92 -8.75
C ILE A 111 1.83 3.67 -8.84
N GLU A 112 1.17 3.38 -7.71
CA GLU A 112 -0.27 3.17 -7.64
C GLU A 112 -1.06 4.42 -8.07
N LEU A 113 -0.67 5.60 -7.59
CA LEU A 113 -1.33 6.86 -7.93
C LEU A 113 -1.11 7.26 -9.39
N TYR A 114 0.06 6.93 -9.96
CA TYR A 114 0.33 7.11 -11.39
C TYR A 114 -0.59 6.22 -12.24
N ARG A 115 -0.66 4.92 -11.93
CA ARG A 115 -1.54 3.95 -12.64
C ARG A 115 -3.01 4.33 -12.57
N ARG A 116 -3.45 4.90 -11.45
CA ARG A 116 -4.81 5.41 -11.27
C ARG A 116 -5.08 6.74 -11.99
N ASN A 117 -4.14 7.24 -12.78
CA ASN A 117 -4.20 8.54 -13.48
C ASN A 117 -4.39 9.76 -12.54
N ILE A 118 -4.04 9.63 -11.26
CA ILE A 118 -4.15 10.71 -10.28
C ILE A 118 -2.90 11.60 -10.35
N TRP A 119 -1.74 10.99 -10.15
CA TRP A 119 -0.42 11.63 -10.22
C TRP A 119 0.31 11.29 -11.53
N ASN A 120 -0.41 11.31 -12.64
CA ASN A 120 0.15 11.10 -13.98
C ASN A 120 0.66 12.43 -14.54
N ASP A 121 1.84 12.85 -14.07
CA ASP A 121 2.55 14.04 -14.55
C ASP A 121 4.07 13.79 -14.58
N ALA A 122 4.79 14.68 -15.27
CA ALA A 122 6.23 14.57 -15.43
C ALA A 122 6.99 14.60 -14.10
N LYS A 123 6.47 15.32 -13.10
CA LYS A 123 7.13 15.44 -11.79
C LYS A 123 7.11 14.11 -11.05
N THR A 124 5.97 13.42 -11.03
CA THR A 124 5.85 12.06 -10.48
C THR A 124 6.83 11.10 -11.14
N VAL A 125 6.90 11.11 -12.47
CA VAL A 125 7.84 10.25 -13.22
C VAL A 125 9.28 10.57 -12.83
N ASN A 126 9.65 11.85 -12.76
CA ASN A 126 10.99 12.28 -12.37
C ASN A 126 11.36 11.81 -10.96
N VAL A 127 10.41 11.83 -10.01
CA VAL A 127 10.62 11.29 -8.66
C VAL A 127 10.88 9.79 -8.73
N ILE A 128 10.06 9.02 -9.47
CA ILE A 128 10.23 7.56 -9.62
C ILE A 128 11.57 7.22 -10.29
N THR A 129 12.04 8.00 -11.26
CA THR A 129 13.36 7.83 -11.88
C THR A 129 14.49 7.84 -10.85
N THR A 130 14.39 8.63 -9.77
CA THR A 130 15.43 8.64 -8.74
C THR A 130 15.57 7.29 -8.03
N ALA A 131 14.49 6.50 -7.95
CA ALA A 131 14.49 5.17 -7.36
C ALA A 131 15.21 4.12 -8.24
N CYS A 132 15.37 4.38 -9.54
CA CYS A 132 16.19 3.55 -10.44
C CYS A 132 17.69 3.58 -10.09
N PHE A 133 18.12 4.46 -9.19
CA PHE A 133 19.49 4.52 -8.70
C PHE A 133 19.60 4.11 -7.22
N SER A 134 18.55 3.50 -6.67
CA SER A 134 18.56 3.03 -5.29
C SER A 134 19.54 1.87 -5.12
N LYS A 135 20.30 1.90 -4.02
CA LYS A 135 21.17 0.78 -3.59
C LYS A 135 20.37 -0.43 -3.08
N ILE A 136 19.07 -0.24 -2.82
CA ILE A 136 18.19 -1.29 -2.33
C ILE A 136 17.56 -1.99 -3.53
N THR A 137 17.93 -3.24 -3.77
CA THR A 137 17.49 -4.03 -4.94
C THR A 137 15.97 -4.05 -5.12
N LYS A 138 15.19 -4.17 -4.04
CA LYS A 138 13.71 -4.18 -4.12
C LYS A 138 13.13 -2.86 -4.64
N ILE A 139 13.74 -1.73 -4.30
CA ILE A 139 13.32 -0.40 -4.76
C ILE A 139 13.72 -0.21 -6.22
N LEU A 140 14.98 -0.56 -6.53
CA LEU A 140 15.52 -0.55 -7.89
C LEU A 140 14.64 -1.36 -8.85
N VAL A 141 14.35 -2.61 -8.50
CA VAL A 141 13.53 -3.51 -9.31
C VAL A 141 12.14 -2.91 -9.52
N ALA A 142 11.46 -2.46 -8.47
CA ALA A 142 10.12 -1.87 -8.64
C ALA A 142 10.11 -0.61 -9.53
N ALA A 143 11.13 0.25 -9.42
CA ALA A 143 11.23 1.41 -10.29
C ALA A 143 11.49 1.02 -11.76
N LEU A 144 12.37 0.04 -12.00
CA LEU A 144 12.62 -0.47 -13.35
C LEU A 144 11.39 -1.19 -13.93
N THR A 145 10.70 -2.01 -13.14
CA THR A 145 9.48 -2.71 -13.59
C THR A 145 8.36 -1.73 -13.94
N PHE A 146 8.25 -0.63 -13.18
CA PHE A 146 7.36 0.49 -13.53
C PHE A 146 7.65 1.03 -14.93
N PHE A 147 8.91 1.35 -15.26
CA PHE A 147 9.28 1.88 -16.58
C PHE A 147 9.17 0.84 -17.70
N LEU A 148 9.36 -0.44 -17.41
CA LEU A 148 9.19 -1.53 -18.37
C LEU A 148 7.72 -1.91 -18.60
N GLY A 149 6.78 -1.40 -17.79
CA GLY A 149 5.35 -1.68 -17.89
C GLY A 149 4.94 -3.11 -17.49
N LYS A 150 5.82 -3.90 -16.87
CA LYS A 150 5.56 -5.33 -16.55
C LYS A 150 4.71 -5.56 -15.30
N ASP A 151 4.60 -4.57 -14.42
CA ASP A 151 3.84 -4.69 -13.16
C ASP A 151 2.31 -4.81 -13.37
N GLU A 152 1.78 -4.41 -14.54
CA GLU A 152 0.34 -4.57 -14.83
C GLU A 152 -0.05 -6.04 -15.07
N GLU A 153 0.89 -6.85 -15.56
CA GLU A 153 0.69 -8.29 -15.78
C GLU A 153 0.70 -9.06 -14.45
N GLU A 154 1.55 -8.68 -13.49
CA GLU A 154 1.68 -9.38 -12.20
C GLU A 154 0.45 -9.17 -11.28
N LYS A 155 -0.21 -8.00 -11.32
CA LYS A 155 -1.41 -7.76 -10.49
C LYS A 155 -2.63 -8.59 -10.93
N GLN A 156 -2.76 -8.90 -12.21
CA GLN A 156 -3.86 -9.76 -12.69
C GLN A 156 -3.72 -11.22 -12.23
N ASP A 157 -2.51 -11.67 -11.90
CA ASP A 157 -2.25 -13.02 -11.36
C ASP A 157 -2.32 -13.07 -9.82
N SER A 158 -2.41 -11.92 -9.13
CA SER A 158 -2.35 -11.83 -7.65
C SER A 158 -3.68 -11.49 -6.96
N ASP A 159 -4.78 -11.31 -7.70
CA ASP A 159 -6.11 -11.00 -7.14
C ASP A 159 -6.88 -12.23 -6.59
N SER A 160 -6.16 -13.29 -6.18
CA SER A 160 -6.76 -14.51 -5.62
C SER A 160 -6.53 -14.64 -4.10
N GLU A 161 -6.73 -13.56 -3.35
CA GLU A 161 -6.80 -13.57 -1.89
C GLU A 161 -8.09 -12.86 -1.45
N SER A 162 -9.23 -13.49 -1.74
CA SER A 162 -10.51 -13.16 -1.10
C SER A 162 -10.65 -14.02 0.15
N GLU A 163 -10.74 -13.37 1.31
CA GLU A 163 -11.14 -14.01 2.56
C GLU A 163 -12.63 -14.39 2.52
N ASP A 164 -12.90 -15.60 3.00
CA ASP A 164 -14.13 -16.07 3.67
C ASP A 164 -15.47 -15.91 2.93
N ASP A 165 -15.54 -16.43 1.71
CA ASP A 165 -16.55 -17.44 1.31
C ASP A 165 -16.07 -18.03 -0.02
N GLY A 166 -15.67 -19.31 -0.02
CA GLY A 166 -15.03 -19.92 -1.19
C GLY A 166 -16.01 -19.98 -2.39
N PRO A 167 -15.57 -19.64 -3.63
CA PRO A 167 -16.44 -19.77 -4.80
C PRO A 167 -16.90 -21.22 -4.95
N THR A 168 -18.21 -21.43 -5.12
CA THR A 168 -18.74 -22.78 -5.30
C THR A 168 -18.26 -23.38 -6.63
N ALA A 169 -18.30 -24.70 -6.76
CA ALA A 169 -17.93 -25.40 -7.99
C ALA A 169 -18.67 -24.86 -9.23
N ARG A 170 -19.88 -24.30 -9.04
CA ARG A 170 -20.68 -23.66 -10.09
C ARG A 170 -20.07 -22.32 -10.54
N ASP A 171 -19.56 -21.52 -9.62
CA ASP A 171 -18.94 -20.22 -9.93
C ASP A 171 -17.64 -20.41 -10.71
N LEU A 172 -16.84 -21.41 -10.33
CA LEU A 172 -15.60 -21.76 -11.03
C LEU A 172 -15.84 -22.23 -12.47
N LEU A 173 -16.92 -22.99 -12.70
CA LEU A 173 -17.32 -23.42 -14.05
C LEU A 173 -17.76 -22.25 -14.93
N VAL A 174 -18.56 -21.34 -14.37
CA VAL A 174 -19.03 -20.15 -15.08
C VAL A 174 -17.85 -19.26 -15.45
N GLN A 175 -16.90 -19.04 -14.53
CA GLN A 175 -15.69 -18.26 -14.81
C GLN A 175 -14.82 -18.88 -15.92
N TYR A 176 -14.67 -20.20 -15.95
CA TYR A 176 -13.94 -20.85 -17.04
C TYR A 176 -14.69 -20.77 -18.38
N ALA A 177 -16.02 -20.81 -18.34
CA ALA A 177 -16.85 -20.73 -19.55
C ALA A 177 -16.86 -19.33 -20.17
N THR A 178 -16.84 -18.28 -19.36
CA THR A 178 -16.83 -16.87 -19.80
C THR A 178 -15.43 -16.31 -20.02
N GLY A 179 -14.39 -16.95 -19.46
CA GLY A 179 -13.00 -16.55 -19.60
C GLY A 179 -12.27 -17.12 -20.82
N LYS A 180 -10.97 -16.77 -20.92
CA LYS A 180 -10.08 -17.21 -22.00
C LYS A 180 -9.78 -18.71 -21.85
N LYS A 181 -10.25 -19.53 -22.80
CA LYS A 181 -10.08 -21.00 -22.75
C LYS A 181 -8.66 -21.38 -23.15
N GLY A 182 -7.95 -22.07 -22.26
CA GLY A 182 -6.57 -22.50 -22.48
C GLY A 182 -6.16 -23.65 -21.58
N SER A 183 -5.12 -24.40 -21.99
CA SER A 183 -4.65 -25.60 -21.28
C SER A 183 -4.25 -25.32 -19.82
N LYS A 184 -3.67 -24.14 -19.55
CA LYS A 184 -3.32 -23.69 -18.18
C LYS A 184 -4.58 -23.44 -17.33
N ASN A 185 -5.62 -22.82 -17.89
CA ASN A 185 -6.86 -22.50 -17.18
C ASN A 185 -7.68 -23.76 -16.90
N LYS A 186 -7.66 -24.73 -17.81
CA LYS A 186 -8.26 -26.05 -17.58
C LYS A 186 -7.60 -26.77 -16.40
N LYS A 187 -6.27 -26.78 -16.32
CA LYS A 187 -5.53 -27.36 -15.19
C LYS A 187 -5.80 -26.63 -13.86
N LYS A 188 -5.98 -25.31 -13.88
CA LYS A 188 -6.37 -24.53 -12.68
C LYS A 188 -7.77 -24.93 -12.18
N LEU A 189 -8.75 -25.02 -13.09
CA LEU A 189 -10.11 -25.47 -12.76
C LEU A 189 -10.13 -26.89 -12.18
N GLU A 190 -9.42 -27.83 -12.81
CA GLU A 190 -9.35 -29.22 -12.35
C GLU A 190 -8.72 -29.36 -10.95
N LYS A 191 -7.70 -28.54 -10.63
CA LYS A 191 -7.10 -28.49 -9.30
C LYS A 191 -8.06 -27.90 -8.27
N ALA A 192 -8.72 -26.78 -8.59
CA ALA A 192 -9.68 -26.14 -7.69
C ALA A 192 -10.89 -27.05 -7.40
N MET A 193 -11.42 -27.74 -8.42
CA MET A 193 -12.50 -28.71 -8.25
C MET A 193 -12.13 -29.92 -7.40
N LYS A 194 -10.86 -30.35 -7.40
CA LYS A 194 -10.38 -31.45 -6.55
C LYS A 194 -10.31 -31.09 -5.07
N VAL A 195 -10.10 -29.81 -4.75
CA VAL A 195 -10.03 -29.32 -3.37
C VAL A 195 -11.42 -29.14 -2.76
N LEU A 196 -12.44 -28.92 -3.61
CA LEU A 196 -13.85 -28.79 -3.21
C LEU A 196 -14.59 -30.14 -3.09
N LYS A 197 -13.90 -31.27 -3.27
CA LYS A 197 -14.46 -32.62 -3.27
C LYS A 197 -13.95 -33.40 -2.06
#